data_AF-A0A9J7BWK7-F1
#
_entry.id   AF-A0A9J7BWK7-F1
#
_cell.length_a   1.000
_cell.length_b   1.000
_cell.length_c   1.000
_cell.angle_alpha   90.00
_cell.angle_beta   90.00
_cell.angle_gamma   90.00
#
_symmetry.space_group_name_H-M   'P 1'
#
loop_
_entity.id
_entity.type
_entity.pdbx_description
1 polymer ?
#
loop_
_entity_poly.entity_id
_entity_poly.type
_entity_poly.pdbx_seq_one_letter_code
_entity_poly.pdbx_strand_id
1 'polypeptide(L)'
;MRRSTVALVMVLVLMPVLAFAQTKKKKKSVPAVFSNAHYVYVQAEDGDAYTPGLLNEDRAAIENVQGAIREWNRYALTMSVNEAELVFVVRKGRVASGRVGGSVGVGAPYPGQPPTTRTAGMGEAEVGPPDDLLEVKMRNADGSLSAPIWIRTQSEGLDRPRVPLFQMLRDAVERDYPM
;
A
#
# COMPACT_ATOMS: atom_id res chain seq x y z
N MET A 1 54.30 -37.66 -59.61
CA MET A 1 55.16 -36.87 -58.68
C MET A 1 54.38 -35.60 -58.34
N ARG A 2 53.82 -35.49 -57.11
CA ARG A 2 54.39 -34.75 -55.95
C ARG A 2 54.37 -33.22 -56.22
N ARG A 3 53.73 -32.29 -55.48
CA ARG A 3 53.32 -32.11 -54.05
C ARG A 3 52.28 -30.93 -53.99
N SER A 4 51.17 -30.96 -53.23
CA SER A 4 50.93 -30.43 -51.84
C SER A 4 51.45 -28.98 -51.62
N THR A 5 50.73 -27.95 -51.11
CA THR A 5 49.99 -27.70 -49.84
C THR A 5 49.33 -26.28 -49.91
N VAL A 6 48.07 -26.01 -49.57
CA VAL A 6 47.41 -25.69 -48.25
C VAL A 6 47.79 -24.35 -47.58
N ALA A 7 46.76 -23.66 -47.06
CA ALA A 7 46.70 -22.49 -46.14
C ALA A 7 46.76 -21.11 -46.82
N LEU A 8 46.06 -20.03 -46.43
CA LEU A 8 45.42 -19.56 -45.20
C LEU A 8 44.59 -18.34 -45.68
N VAL A 9 43.32 -18.10 -45.34
CA VAL A 9 42.92 -17.32 -44.16
C VAL A 9 41.40 -17.47 -44.03
N MET A 10 41.05 -18.12 -42.94
CA MET A 10 39.77 -18.31 -42.31
C MET A 10 39.22 -16.96 -41.83
N VAL A 11 38.32 -16.33 -42.61
CA VAL A 11 37.49 -15.23 -42.09
C VAL A 11 36.35 -15.86 -41.30
N LEU A 12 36.63 -16.00 -40.02
CA LEU A 12 35.70 -16.40 -38.96
C LEU A 12 34.56 -15.39 -38.90
N VAL A 13 33.45 -15.68 -39.58
CA VAL A 13 32.19 -14.94 -39.44
C VAL A 13 31.72 -15.12 -38.00
N LEU A 14 31.93 -14.06 -37.22
CA LEU A 14 31.52 -13.92 -35.83
C LEU A 14 29.98 -13.86 -35.78
N MET A 15 29.31 -15.02 -35.76
CA MET A 15 27.89 -15.07 -35.43
C MET A 15 27.71 -14.70 -33.95
N PRO A 16 26.87 -13.71 -33.60
CA PRO A 16 26.51 -13.48 -32.21
C PRO A 16 25.73 -14.69 -31.73
N VAL A 17 26.30 -15.40 -30.76
CA VAL A 17 25.59 -16.42 -29.98
C VAL A 17 24.41 -15.72 -29.33
N LEU A 18 23.21 -15.94 -29.84
CA LEU A 18 21.97 -15.64 -29.14
C LEU A 18 21.98 -16.51 -27.88
N ALA A 19 22.51 -15.95 -26.79
CA ALA A 19 22.35 -16.48 -25.46
C ALA A 19 20.85 -16.45 -25.16
N PHE A 20 20.17 -17.57 -25.43
CA PHE A 20 18.92 -17.89 -24.77
C PHE A 20 19.25 -18.05 -23.29
N ALA A 21 19.30 -16.92 -22.58
CA ALA A 21 19.22 -16.90 -21.14
C ALA A 21 17.89 -17.57 -20.79
N GLN A 22 17.95 -18.85 -20.39
CA GLN A 22 16.81 -19.54 -19.82
C GLN A 22 16.45 -18.80 -18.54
N THR A 23 15.56 -17.81 -18.65
CA THR A 23 15.01 -17.10 -17.51
C THR A 23 14.24 -18.13 -16.71
N LYS A 24 14.83 -18.62 -15.60
CA LYS A 24 14.10 -19.38 -14.59
C LYS A 24 12.82 -18.61 -14.30
N LYS A 25 11.64 -19.23 -14.52
CA LYS A 25 10.34 -18.59 -14.29
C LYS A 25 10.37 -17.99 -12.89
N LYS A 26 10.43 -16.66 -12.79
CA LYS A 26 10.47 -15.95 -11.51
C LYS A 26 9.20 -16.33 -10.75
N LYS A 27 9.34 -16.74 -9.50
CA LYS A 27 8.19 -16.99 -8.63
C LYS A 27 7.39 -15.68 -8.56
N LYS A 28 6.07 -15.78 -8.70
CA LYS A 28 5.16 -14.64 -8.54
C LYS A 28 5.33 -14.11 -7.11
N SER A 29 5.41 -12.80 -6.99
CA SER A 29 5.57 -12.07 -5.74
C SER A 29 4.25 -11.89 -4.98
N VAL A 30 3.12 -11.89 -5.69
CA VAL A 30 1.77 -11.84 -5.12
C VAL A 30 0.97 -13.10 -5.48
N PRO A 31 0.03 -13.53 -4.63
CA PRO A 31 -0.78 -14.73 -4.91
C PRO A 31 -1.75 -14.55 -6.10
N ALA A 32 -2.18 -15.68 -6.68
CA ALA A 32 -3.04 -15.71 -7.87
C ALA A 32 -4.44 -15.09 -7.68
N VAL A 33 -4.91 -14.93 -6.44
CA VAL A 33 -6.17 -14.26 -6.15
C VAL A 33 -6.22 -12.83 -6.71
N PHE A 34 -5.09 -12.13 -6.78
CA PHE A 34 -5.01 -10.79 -7.40
C PHE A 34 -5.31 -10.82 -8.91
N SER A 35 -5.16 -11.97 -9.57
CA SER A 35 -5.50 -12.14 -10.99
C SER A 35 -6.99 -12.41 -11.21
N ASN A 36 -7.65 -13.08 -10.25
CA ASN A 36 -8.99 -13.61 -10.43
C ASN A 36 -10.07 -12.78 -9.71
N ALA A 37 -9.67 -11.98 -8.72
CA ALA A 37 -10.61 -11.16 -7.97
C ALA A 37 -11.28 -10.11 -8.87
N HIS A 38 -12.59 -9.95 -8.73
CA HIS A 38 -13.37 -8.94 -9.44
C HIS A 38 -13.87 -7.85 -8.50
N TYR A 39 -14.33 -8.21 -7.31
CA TYR A 39 -14.93 -7.27 -6.36
C TYR A 39 -14.02 -7.05 -5.15
N VAL A 40 -13.85 -5.78 -4.80
CA VAL A 40 -12.99 -5.37 -3.67
C VAL A 40 -13.69 -4.36 -2.78
N TYR A 41 -13.36 -4.39 -1.49
CA TYR A 41 -13.86 -3.48 -0.48
C TYR A 41 -12.69 -2.78 0.22
N VAL A 42 -12.88 -1.54 0.65
CA VAL A 42 -11.86 -0.75 1.34
C VAL A 42 -12.40 -0.28 2.69
N GLN A 43 -11.63 -0.51 3.74
CA GLN A 43 -11.95 -0.09 5.11
C GLN A 43 -10.68 0.29 5.86
N ALA A 44 -10.82 1.00 6.97
CA ALA A 44 -9.73 1.20 7.91
C ALA A 44 -9.60 -0.02 8.86
N GLU A 45 -8.53 -0.06 9.66
CA GLU A 45 -8.41 -1.05 10.74
C GLU A 45 -9.55 -0.95 11.76
N ASP A 46 -9.98 0.28 12.07
CA ASP A 46 -11.00 0.57 13.10
C ASP A 46 -12.43 0.61 12.54
N GLY A 47 -12.64 0.35 11.25
CA GLY A 47 -13.97 0.28 10.64
C GLY A 47 -14.06 0.84 9.23
N ASP A 48 -15.28 0.91 8.71
CA ASP A 48 -15.56 1.45 7.39
C ASP A 48 -15.70 2.99 7.39
N ALA A 49 -15.84 3.56 6.18
CA ALA A 49 -15.99 5.00 5.98
C ALA A 49 -17.30 5.59 6.55
N TYR A 50 -18.16 4.82 7.21
CA TYR A 50 -19.39 5.28 7.86
C TYR A 50 -19.41 5.00 9.37
N THR A 51 -18.38 4.31 9.87
CA THR A 51 -18.25 3.95 11.28
C THR A 51 -18.18 5.23 12.12
N PRO A 52 -19.11 5.42 13.08
CA PRO A 52 -19.07 6.56 13.99
C PRO A 52 -17.77 6.57 14.78
N GLY A 53 -17.14 7.74 14.88
CA GLY A 53 -15.87 7.88 15.62
C GLY A 53 -14.63 7.45 14.84
N LEU A 54 -14.75 6.92 13.60
CA LEU A 54 -13.57 6.70 12.76
C LEU A 54 -12.87 8.04 12.49
N LEU A 55 -11.54 8.06 12.64
CA LEU A 55 -10.71 9.22 12.35
C LEU A 55 -10.95 9.77 10.94
N ASN A 56 -10.86 11.09 10.82
CA ASN A 56 -11.01 11.77 9.54
C ASN A 56 -9.88 11.40 8.58
N GLU A 57 -8.69 11.18 9.11
CA GLU A 57 -7.50 10.79 8.36
C GLU A 57 -7.65 9.38 7.77
N ASP A 58 -8.21 8.45 8.54
CA ASP A 58 -8.49 7.08 8.07
C ASP A 58 -9.63 7.07 7.04
N ARG A 59 -10.65 7.92 7.22
CA ARG A 59 -11.73 8.11 6.23
C ARG A 59 -11.17 8.64 4.90
N ALA A 60 -10.29 9.64 4.97
CA ALA A 60 -9.61 10.18 3.80
C ALA A 60 -8.71 9.14 3.12
N ALA A 61 -8.02 8.30 3.90
CA ALA A 61 -7.23 7.20 3.37
C ALA A 61 -8.09 6.17 2.63
N ILE A 62 -9.27 5.81 3.15
CA ILE A 62 -10.23 4.95 2.45
C ILE A 62 -10.61 5.58 1.11
N GLU A 63 -11.01 6.85 1.09
CA GLU A 63 -11.40 7.56 -0.14
C GLU A 63 -10.27 7.65 -1.17
N ASN A 64 -9.04 7.85 -0.70
CA ASN A 64 -7.85 7.91 -1.57
C ASN A 64 -7.60 6.57 -2.24
N VAL A 65 -7.58 5.47 -1.47
CA VAL A 65 -7.39 4.12 -2.01
C VAL A 65 -8.54 3.70 -2.92
N GLN A 66 -9.78 3.99 -2.55
CA GLN A 66 -10.93 3.76 -3.44
C GLN A 66 -10.79 4.52 -4.76
N GLY A 67 -10.36 5.79 -4.72
CA GLY A 67 -10.07 6.56 -5.93
C GLY A 67 -9.03 5.88 -6.81
N ALA A 68 -7.91 5.46 -6.22
CA ALA A 68 -6.84 4.78 -6.96
C ALA A 68 -7.28 3.43 -7.56
N ILE A 69 -8.15 2.67 -6.86
CA ILE A 69 -8.77 1.44 -7.38
C ILE A 69 -9.65 1.75 -8.60
N ARG A 70 -10.50 2.78 -8.52
CA ARG A 70 -11.36 3.18 -9.65
C ARG A 70 -10.54 3.63 -10.86
N GLU A 71 -9.49 4.40 -10.63
CA GLU A 71 -8.59 4.87 -11.69
C GLU A 71 -7.80 3.73 -12.34
N TRP A 72 -7.40 2.71 -11.56
CA TRP A 72 -6.73 1.53 -12.11
C TRP A 72 -7.66 0.68 -12.98
N ASN A 73 -8.98 0.73 -12.74
CA ASN A 73 -9.99 0.05 -13.55
C ASN A 73 -9.77 -1.47 -13.71
N ARG A 74 -9.15 -2.09 -12.70
CA ARG A 74 -8.91 -3.54 -12.63
C ARG A 74 -9.95 -4.28 -11.80
N TYR A 75 -10.43 -3.63 -10.74
CA TYR A 75 -11.38 -4.18 -9.79
C TYR A 75 -12.61 -3.28 -9.66
N ALA A 76 -13.77 -3.88 -9.40
CA ALA A 76 -14.99 -3.17 -9.05
C ALA A 76 -15.06 -2.97 -7.54
N LEU A 77 -15.29 -1.73 -7.09
CA LEU A 77 -15.59 -1.45 -5.69
C LEU A 77 -17.01 -1.91 -5.36
N THR A 78 -17.17 -2.71 -4.30
CA THR A 78 -18.47 -3.02 -3.71
C THR A 78 -18.74 -2.16 -2.47
N MET A 79 -20.01 -1.98 -2.14
CA MET A 79 -20.48 -1.33 -0.91
C MET A 79 -20.58 -2.30 0.27
N SER A 80 -20.58 -3.60 -0.01
CA SER A 80 -20.76 -4.65 0.98
C SER A 80 -19.50 -5.48 1.06
N VAL A 81 -18.89 -5.54 2.26
CA VAL A 81 -17.73 -6.39 2.50
C VAL A 81 -18.03 -7.87 2.20
N ASN A 82 -19.30 -8.30 2.27
CA ASN A 82 -19.74 -9.69 2.00
C ASN A 82 -19.69 -10.08 0.52
N GLU A 83 -19.65 -9.10 -0.38
CA GLU A 83 -19.51 -9.33 -1.82
C GLU A 83 -18.05 -9.22 -2.28
N ALA A 84 -17.15 -8.80 -1.38
CA ALA A 84 -15.76 -8.58 -1.72
C ALA A 84 -14.95 -9.87 -1.64
N GLU A 85 -14.08 -10.08 -2.63
CA GLU A 85 -13.11 -11.16 -2.63
C GLU A 85 -11.80 -10.72 -1.96
N LEU A 86 -11.43 -9.44 -2.14
CA LEU A 86 -10.32 -8.80 -1.47
C LEU A 86 -10.80 -7.62 -0.62
N VAL A 87 -10.27 -7.52 0.58
CA VAL A 87 -10.49 -6.39 1.49
C VAL A 87 -9.17 -5.66 1.68
N PHE A 88 -9.16 -4.40 1.29
CA PHE A 88 -8.06 -3.46 1.45
C PHE A 88 -8.25 -2.76 2.79
N VAL A 89 -7.34 -3.03 3.72
CA VAL A 89 -7.36 -2.42 5.05
C VAL A 89 -6.32 -1.31 5.10
N VAL A 90 -6.73 -0.12 5.51
CA VAL A 90 -5.89 1.07 5.57
C VAL A 90 -5.73 1.58 7.00
N ARG A 91 -4.63 2.27 7.28
CA ARG A 91 -4.48 3.11 8.47
C ARG A 91 -3.54 4.27 8.14
N LYS A 92 -3.93 5.50 8.47
CA LYS A 92 -3.05 6.67 8.41
C LYS A 92 -2.06 6.63 9.58
N GLY A 93 -0.80 6.95 9.29
CA GLY A 93 0.23 7.15 10.30
C GLY A 93 -0.15 8.27 11.28
N ARG A 94 0.20 8.08 12.55
CA ARG A 94 -0.09 9.00 13.65
C ARG A 94 1.21 9.29 14.38
N VAL A 95 1.55 10.56 14.55
CA VAL A 95 2.74 10.93 15.31
C VAL A 95 2.35 11.00 16.78
N ALA A 96 2.96 10.16 17.62
CA ALA A 96 2.88 10.36 19.06
C ALA A 96 3.30 11.80 19.36
N SER A 97 2.51 12.53 20.14
CA SER A 97 2.95 13.79 20.74
C SER A 97 4.00 13.50 21.81
N GLY A 98 5.16 12.98 21.41
CA GLY A 98 6.38 12.98 22.18
C GLY A 98 6.93 14.40 22.21
N ARG A 99 6.24 15.33 22.89
CA ARG A 99 6.86 16.56 23.35
C ARG A 99 7.78 16.21 24.53
N VAL A 100 8.90 15.56 24.24
CA VAL A 100 10.06 15.60 25.11
C VAL A 100 10.77 16.93 24.82
N GLY A 101 10.42 17.95 25.60
CA GLY A 101 11.16 19.21 25.77
C GLY A 101 10.74 20.41 24.90
N GLY A 102 10.29 21.52 25.53
CA GLY A 102 10.19 22.83 24.83
C GLY A 102 9.17 23.87 25.33
N SER A 103 9.11 24.13 26.63
CA SER A 103 8.87 25.41 27.35
C SER A 103 8.13 26.66 26.73
N VAL A 104 7.26 27.21 27.59
CA VAL A 104 6.86 28.63 27.85
C VAL A 104 5.84 29.37 26.96
N GLY A 105 4.65 29.59 27.55
CA GLY A 105 3.93 30.86 27.51
C GLY A 105 3.41 31.19 28.91
N VAL A 106 4.18 31.96 29.68
CA VAL A 106 3.79 32.49 31.00
C VAL A 106 2.74 33.59 30.78
N GLY A 107 1.49 33.32 31.17
CA GLY A 107 0.51 34.35 31.50
C GLY A 107 0.28 34.31 33.01
N ALA A 108 0.58 35.39 33.72
CA ALA A 108 0.37 35.48 35.16
C ALA A 108 -1.12 35.29 35.51
N PRO A 109 -1.49 34.49 36.53
CA PRO A 109 -2.87 34.31 36.92
C PRO A 109 -3.38 35.49 37.74
N TYR A 110 -4.55 36.02 37.38
CA TYR A 110 -5.34 36.91 38.23
C TYR A 110 -5.90 36.11 39.45
N PRO A 111 -5.88 36.65 40.67
CA PRO A 111 -6.43 35.96 41.84
C PRO A 111 -7.96 35.94 41.78
N GLY A 112 -8.57 34.75 41.90
CA GLY A 112 -10.02 34.59 42.09
C GLY A 112 -10.78 33.86 40.99
N GLN A 113 -10.11 33.38 39.93
CA GLN A 113 -10.76 32.57 38.90
C GLN A 113 -10.48 31.08 39.18
N PRO A 114 -11.50 30.20 39.35
CA PRO A 114 -11.27 28.77 39.26
C PRO A 114 -10.63 28.47 37.90
N PRO A 115 -9.67 27.53 37.81
CA PRO A 115 -8.95 27.26 36.57
C PRO A 115 -9.96 26.77 35.53
N THR A 116 -10.40 27.69 34.67
CA THR A 116 -11.08 27.34 33.44
C THR A 116 -9.97 27.03 32.47
N THR A 117 -9.54 25.77 32.47
CA THR A 117 -8.80 25.21 31.35
C THR A 117 -9.72 25.32 30.15
N ARG A 118 -9.67 26.44 29.44
CA ARG A 118 -10.07 26.48 28.03
C ARG A 118 -9.03 25.67 27.30
N THR A 119 -9.20 24.36 27.38
CA THR A 119 -8.64 23.43 26.42
C THR A 119 -9.32 23.75 25.09
N ALA A 120 -8.74 24.68 24.35
CA ALA A 120 -9.04 24.82 22.94
C ALA A 120 -8.63 23.51 22.25
N GLY A 121 -9.62 22.67 21.92
CA GLY A 121 -9.45 21.48 21.10
C GLY A 121 -8.44 20.46 21.62
N MET A 122 -8.71 19.80 22.75
CA MET A 122 -8.15 18.44 22.92
C MET A 122 -8.99 17.54 22.03
N GLY A 123 -8.62 17.47 20.75
CA GLY A 123 -8.79 16.21 20.03
C GLY A 123 -7.95 15.20 20.78
N GLU A 124 -8.54 14.04 21.11
CA GLU A 124 -7.80 12.92 21.67
C GLU A 124 -6.62 12.67 20.74
N ALA A 125 -5.40 12.94 21.22
CA ALA A 125 -4.20 12.69 20.44
C ALA A 125 -4.05 11.17 20.35
N GLU A 126 -4.62 10.58 19.31
CA GLU A 126 -4.53 9.14 19.11
C GLU A 126 -3.08 8.75 18.85
N VAL A 127 -2.50 8.01 19.79
CA VAL A 127 -1.13 7.52 19.72
C VAL A 127 -1.11 6.25 18.89
N GLY A 128 -0.37 6.25 17.79
CA GLY A 128 -0.25 5.10 16.90
C GLY A 128 1.09 5.03 16.18
N PRO A 129 1.29 4.03 15.31
CA PRO A 129 2.45 3.95 14.44
C PRO A 129 2.56 5.19 13.55
N PRO A 130 3.76 5.73 13.31
CA PRO A 130 3.95 6.97 12.55
C PRO A 130 3.74 6.80 11.04
N ASP A 131 3.84 5.59 10.52
CA ASP A 131 3.71 5.29 9.09
C ASP A 131 2.29 4.85 8.72
N ASP A 132 1.89 5.21 7.51
CA ASP A 132 0.66 4.68 6.92
C ASP A 132 0.81 3.18 6.65
N LEU A 133 -0.32 2.47 6.63
CA LEU A 133 -0.41 1.03 6.37
C LEU A 133 -1.41 0.75 5.27
N LEU A 134 -1.03 -0.16 4.37
CA LEU A 134 -1.96 -0.82 3.46
C LEU A 134 -1.78 -2.33 3.57
N GLU A 135 -2.87 -3.02 3.87
CA GLU A 135 -2.98 -4.47 3.86
C GLU A 135 -4.01 -4.91 2.84
N VAL A 136 -3.81 -6.08 2.24
CA VAL A 136 -4.83 -6.76 1.46
C VAL A 136 -5.06 -8.13 2.09
N LYS A 137 -6.31 -8.43 2.38
CA LYS A 137 -6.78 -9.70 2.94
C LYS A 137 -7.79 -10.33 1.98
N MET A 138 -7.88 -11.66 1.98
CA MET A 138 -8.95 -12.36 1.29
C MET A 138 -10.16 -12.47 2.20
N ARG A 139 -11.36 -12.38 1.61
CA ARG A 139 -12.57 -12.81 2.30
C ARG A 139 -12.73 -14.32 2.15
N ASN A 140 -12.82 -15.02 3.27
CA ASN A 140 -13.09 -16.45 3.29
C ASN A 140 -14.60 -16.72 3.11
N ALA A 141 -14.96 -17.94 2.70
CA ALA A 141 -16.35 -18.34 2.48
C ALA A 141 -17.21 -18.28 3.76
N ASP A 142 -16.60 -18.37 4.94
CA ASP A 142 -17.26 -18.24 6.24
C ASP A 142 -17.46 -16.78 6.67
N GLY A 143 -17.02 -15.82 5.84
CA GLY A 143 -17.10 -14.40 6.14
C GLY A 143 -15.96 -13.89 7.04
N SER A 144 -14.96 -14.70 7.39
CA SER A 144 -13.75 -14.21 8.05
C SER A 144 -12.78 -13.57 7.05
N LEU A 145 -11.79 -12.82 7.56
CA LEU A 145 -10.67 -12.33 6.77
C LEU A 145 -9.46 -13.25 6.96
N SER A 146 -8.73 -13.54 5.88
CA SER A 146 -7.46 -14.23 5.95
C SER A 146 -6.38 -13.39 6.66
N ALA A 147 -5.23 -14.00 6.95
CA ALA A 147 -4.00 -13.23 7.16
C ALA A 147 -3.71 -12.33 5.94
N PRO A 148 -2.98 -11.21 6.10
CA PRO A 148 -2.62 -10.35 4.98
C PRO A 148 -1.85 -11.14 3.90
N ILE A 149 -2.36 -11.10 2.68
CA ILE A 149 -1.68 -11.64 1.49
C ILE A 149 -0.73 -10.62 0.86
N TRP A 150 -0.88 -9.36 1.26
CA TRP A 150 0.03 -8.26 0.97
C TRP A 150 -0.06 -7.23 2.11
N ILE A 151 1.07 -6.69 2.53
CA ILE A 151 1.15 -5.70 3.61
C ILE A 151 2.39 -4.82 3.43
N ARG A 152 2.24 -3.50 3.50
CA ARG A 152 3.36 -2.55 3.53
C ARG A 152 3.01 -1.34 4.37
N THR A 153 4.04 -0.74 4.95
CA THR A 153 3.95 0.55 5.64
C THR A 153 4.86 1.57 4.98
N GLN A 154 4.45 2.83 4.98
CA GLN A 154 5.25 3.94 4.46
C GLN A 154 4.71 5.28 4.99
N SER A 155 5.59 6.18 5.38
CA SER A 155 5.23 7.57 5.62
C SER A 155 4.56 8.18 4.39
N GLU A 156 3.40 8.83 4.59
CA GLU A 156 2.58 9.43 3.52
C GLU A 156 2.18 8.44 2.40
N GLY A 157 2.16 7.15 2.72
CA GLY A 157 1.90 6.06 1.79
C GLY A 157 0.48 6.01 1.22
N LEU A 158 -0.49 6.67 1.87
CA LEU A 158 -1.90 6.70 1.47
C LEU A 158 -2.34 8.08 0.95
N ASP A 159 -1.41 9.03 0.83
CA ASP A 159 -1.72 10.39 0.46
C ASP A 159 -1.83 10.57 -1.06
N ARG A 160 -2.83 11.36 -1.46
CA ARG A 160 -2.96 11.84 -2.84
C ARG A 160 -1.85 12.84 -3.18
N PRO A 161 -1.50 12.98 -4.48
CA PRO A 161 -2.18 12.41 -5.65
C PRO A 161 -1.72 10.99 -6.03
N ARG A 162 -0.66 10.47 -5.40
CA ARG A 162 0.00 9.24 -5.88
C ARG A 162 -0.50 7.98 -5.18
N VAL A 163 -0.87 8.05 -3.91
CA VAL A 163 -1.17 6.89 -3.05
C VAL A 163 -0.05 5.83 -3.16
N PRO A 164 1.19 6.15 -2.72
CA PRO A 164 2.38 5.32 -2.98
C PRO A 164 2.26 3.84 -2.64
N LEU A 165 1.65 3.49 -1.50
CA LEU A 165 1.46 2.09 -1.10
C LEU A 165 0.58 1.34 -2.10
N PHE A 166 -0.45 1.99 -2.62
CA PHE A 166 -1.30 1.41 -3.65
C PHE A 166 -0.54 1.23 -4.97
N GLN A 167 0.31 2.19 -5.36
CA GLN A 167 1.16 2.05 -6.56
C GLN A 167 2.10 0.85 -6.45
N MET A 168 2.71 0.62 -5.28
CA MET A 168 3.57 -0.55 -5.06
C MET A 168 2.80 -1.86 -5.22
N LEU A 169 1.57 -1.92 -4.70
CA LEU A 169 0.70 -3.08 -4.90
C LEU A 169 0.36 -3.26 -6.37
N ARG A 170 -0.11 -2.20 -7.03
CA ARG A 170 -0.45 -2.19 -8.46
C ARG A 170 0.71 -2.72 -9.29
N ASP A 171 1.91 -2.17 -9.12
CA ASP A 171 3.09 -2.54 -9.88
C ASP A 171 3.51 -3.99 -9.61
N ALA A 172 3.29 -4.50 -8.40
CA ALA A 172 3.52 -5.90 -8.08
C ALA A 172 2.52 -6.83 -8.79
N VAL A 173 1.24 -6.46 -8.78
CA VAL A 173 0.16 -7.20 -9.44
C VAL A 173 0.34 -7.17 -10.96
N GLU A 174 0.61 -6.01 -11.58
CA GLU A 174 0.81 -5.90 -13.03
C GLU A 174 2.06 -6.65 -13.51
N ARG A 175 3.14 -6.63 -12.72
CA ARG A 175 4.33 -7.45 -13.02
C ARG A 175 4.00 -8.94 -13.04
N ASP A 176 3.16 -9.40 -12.12
CA ASP A 176 2.85 -10.81 -11.95
C ASP A 176 1.68 -11.28 -12.82
N TYR A 177 0.73 -10.41 -13.12
CA TYR A 177 -0.52 -10.68 -13.81
C TYR A 177 -0.88 -9.49 -14.72
N PRO A 178 -0.12 -9.27 -15.80
CA PRO A 178 -0.41 -8.19 -16.75
C PRO A 178 -1.74 -8.45 -17.45
N MET A 179 -2.52 -7.40 -17.66
CA MET A 179 -3.76 -7.41 -18.46
C MET A 179 -3.54 -6.94 -19.89
#